data_AF-A0A7E4UUS7-F1
#
_entry.id   AF-A0A7E4UUS7-F1
#
_cell.length_a   1.000
_cell.length_b   1.000
_cell.length_c   1.000
_cell.angle_alpha   90.00
_cell.angle_beta   90.00
_cell.angle_gamma   90.00
#
_symmetry.space_group_name_H-M   'P 1'
#
loop_
_entity.id
_entity.type
_entity.pdbx_description
1 polymer ?
#
loop_
_entity_poly.entity_id
_entity_poly.type
_entity_poly.pdbx_seq_one_letter_code
_entity_poly.pdbx_strand_id
1 'polypeptide(L)'
;MSSDDANPPREATISVLRDSGNKVTVMIQVPGLQRRRNIFKAIWHFFSKPSNPFRLSSNGFFSNYALTNATLDFSIDVYENKQALKEHSEVRQTYFVKIEQFPSRINPESAEFELVEADSGNCYFLLTAIKLDNLNTNWKEFQADHGTLDASKV
;
A
#
# COMPACT_ATOMS: atom_id res chain seq x y z
N MET A 1 -18.31 -12.44 30.00
CA MET A 1 -17.21 -13.20 29.37
C MET A 1 -17.74 -13.61 28.01
N SER A 2 -17.26 -13.08 26.89
CA SER A 2 -15.85 -12.90 26.54
C SER A 2 -15.56 -11.52 25.93
N SER A 3 -14.31 -11.11 26.07
CA SER A 3 -13.70 -9.90 25.54
C SER A 3 -13.83 -9.80 24.02
N ASP A 4 -14.04 -8.58 23.53
CA ASP A 4 -13.82 -8.17 22.15
C ASP A 4 -12.37 -8.47 21.75
N ASP A 5 -12.09 -9.70 21.30
CA ASP A 5 -10.81 -10.06 20.69
C ASP A 5 -10.77 -9.51 19.26
N ALA A 6 -10.80 -8.18 19.14
CA ALA A 6 -10.44 -7.51 17.91
C ALA A 6 -8.96 -7.83 17.65
N ASN A 7 -8.66 -8.48 16.51
CA ASN A 7 -7.28 -8.77 16.13
C ASN A 7 -6.45 -7.48 16.17
N PRO A 8 -5.31 -7.44 16.87
CA PRO A 8 -4.49 -6.23 16.93
C PRO A 8 -4.04 -5.83 15.52
N PRO A 9 -3.95 -4.52 15.21
CA PRO A 9 -3.41 -4.05 13.94
C PRO A 9 -2.01 -4.61 13.68
N ARG A 10 -1.73 -5.01 12.44
CA ARG A 10 -0.45 -5.58 12.03
C ARG A 10 0.26 -4.67 11.05
N GLU A 11 1.56 -4.48 11.23
CA GLU A 11 2.36 -3.77 10.22
C GLU A 11 2.43 -4.62 8.95
N ALA A 12 2.14 -4.00 7.80
CA ALA A 12 2.27 -4.64 6.50
C ALA A 12 3.74 -4.60 6.07
N THR A 13 4.21 -5.71 5.49
CA THR A 13 5.57 -5.77 4.96
C THR A 13 5.71 -4.85 3.76
N ILE A 14 6.69 -3.96 3.78
CA ILE A 14 7.06 -3.11 2.65
C ILE A 14 8.39 -3.57 2.04
N SER A 15 8.53 -3.53 0.72
CA SER A 15 9.77 -3.86 0.03
C SER A 15 9.97 -3.02 -1.22
N VAL A 16 11.22 -2.66 -1.54
CA VAL A 16 11.54 -1.98 -2.80
C VAL A 16 11.62 -3.00 -3.93
N LEU A 17 10.72 -2.88 -4.91
CA LEU A 17 10.78 -3.72 -6.11
C LEU A 17 11.80 -3.18 -7.11
N ARG A 18 11.79 -1.86 -7.32
CA ARG A 18 12.63 -1.19 -8.31
C ARG A 18 13.00 0.20 -7.87
N ASP A 19 14.25 0.57 -8.12
CA ASP A 19 14.75 1.94 -8.03
C ASP A 19 15.60 2.21 -9.28
N SER A 20 15.24 3.21 -10.07
CA SER A 20 15.99 3.62 -11.26
C SER A 20 16.64 4.99 -11.10
N GLY A 21 16.95 5.39 -9.87
CA GLY A 21 17.50 6.71 -9.52
C GLY A 21 16.39 7.73 -9.31
N ASN A 22 15.67 8.10 -10.37
CA ASN A 22 14.61 9.11 -10.32
C ASN A 22 13.20 8.55 -10.06
N LYS A 23 13.00 7.24 -10.18
CA LYS A 23 11.70 6.57 -10.02
C LYS A 23 11.88 5.37 -9.12
N VAL A 24 11.00 5.22 -8.14
CA VAL A 24 10.98 4.10 -7.20
C VAL A 24 9.61 3.43 -7.22
N THR A 25 9.60 2.11 -7.10
CA THR A 25 8.41 1.30 -6.92
C THR A 25 8.58 0.45 -5.67
N VAL A 26 7.68 0.63 -4.72
CA VAL A 26 7.60 -0.16 -3.49
C VAL A 26 6.36 -1.05 -3.51
N MET A 27 6.50 -2.26 -2.99
CA MET A 27 5.43 -3.22 -2.80
C MET A 27 5.04 -3.27 -1.32
N ILE A 28 3.75 -3.13 -1.05
CA ILE A 28 3.16 -3.28 0.28
C ILE A 28 2.35 -4.58 0.27
N GLN A 29 2.74 -5.52 1.14
CA GLN A 29 2.11 -6.83 1.25
C GLN A 29 1.04 -6.81 2.33
N VAL A 30 -0.20 -7.03 1.91
CA VAL A 30 -1.38 -7.08 2.78
C VAL A 30 -2.02 -8.46 2.61
N PRO A 31 -1.74 -9.42 3.51
CA PRO A 31 -2.28 -10.78 3.42
C PRO A 31 -3.82 -10.82 3.38
N GLY A 32 -4.37 -11.78 2.65
CA GLY A 32 -5.82 -12.01 2.53
C GLY A 32 -6.56 -11.03 1.61
N LEU A 33 -5.86 -10.08 1.00
CA LEU A 33 -6.48 -9.11 0.12
C LEU A 33 -6.89 -9.74 -1.22
N GLN A 34 -8.08 -9.41 -1.72
CA GLN A 34 -8.65 -9.97 -2.94
C GLN A 34 -8.92 -8.88 -3.97
N ARG A 35 -8.38 -9.03 -5.18
CA ARG A 35 -8.63 -8.11 -6.29
C ARG A 35 -10.07 -8.19 -6.77
N ARG A 36 -10.64 -7.04 -7.11
CA ARG A 36 -11.97 -6.97 -7.73
C ARG A 36 -11.91 -7.45 -9.20
N ARG A 37 -12.37 -8.68 -9.47
CA ARG A 37 -12.34 -9.31 -10.81
C ARG A 37 -13.19 -8.60 -11.90
N ASN A 38 -14.15 -7.75 -11.54
CA ASN A 38 -15.13 -7.17 -12.48
C ASN A 38 -14.81 -5.77 -13.05
N ILE A 39 -13.54 -5.41 -13.24
CA ILE A 39 -13.15 -4.12 -13.89
C ILE A 39 -12.81 -4.23 -15.39
N PHE A 40 -12.96 -5.41 -16.01
CA PHE A 40 -12.65 -5.63 -17.44
C PHE A 40 -13.74 -5.19 -18.44
N LYS A 41 -14.45 -4.07 -18.22
CA LYS A 41 -15.38 -3.51 -19.22
C LYS A 41 -15.45 -1.99 -19.33
N ALA A 42 -14.44 -1.25 -18.86
CA ALA A 42 -14.39 0.18 -19.09
C ALA A 42 -12.99 0.64 -19.48
N ILE A 43 -12.76 0.57 -20.79
CA ILE A 43 -11.88 1.46 -21.54
C ILE A 43 -12.44 2.89 -21.33
N TRP A 44 -12.22 3.45 -20.14
CA TRP A 44 -12.51 4.84 -19.84
C TRP A 44 -11.22 5.49 -19.37
N HIS A 45 -10.40 5.86 -20.35
CA HIS A 45 -9.68 7.13 -20.38
C HIS A 45 -9.04 7.56 -19.06
N PHE A 46 -7.79 7.16 -18.82
CA PHE A 46 -6.57 8.00 -18.83
C PHE A 46 -6.60 9.47 -18.32
N PHE A 47 -7.67 9.96 -17.67
CA PHE A 47 -7.83 11.36 -17.27
C PHE A 47 -8.34 11.59 -15.85
N SER A 48 -8.29 10.58 -14.99
CA SER A 48 -8.28 10.80 -13.55
C SER A 48 -7.31 9.80 -12.93
N LYS A 49 -6.29 10.31 -12.24
CA LYS A 49 -5.44 9.50 -11.35
C LYS A 49 -6.35 8.54 -10.59
N PRO A 50 -6.00 7.27 -10.35
CA PRO A 50 -6.70 6.48 -9.34
C PRO A 50 -6.38 7.13 -7.99
N SER A 51 -7.05 8.24 -7.68
CA SER A 51 -6.80 9.11 -6.52
C SER A 51 -7.28 8.48 -5.21
N ASN A 52 -7.89 7.29 -5.28
CA ASN A 52 -8.56 6.69 -4.17
C ASN A 52 -8.31 5.16 -4.16
N PRO A 53 -7.39 4.67 -3.32
CA PRO A 53 -7.04 3.25 -3.25
C PRO A 53 -8.19 2.36 -2.73
N PHE A 54 -9.27 2.96 -2.22
CA PHE A 54 -10.43 2.31 -1.61
C PHE A 54 -11.27 1.51 -2.63
N ARG A 55 -11.02 1.64 -3.95
CA ARG A 55 -11.75 0.90 -5.01
C ARG A 55 -11.00 -0.28 -5.59
N LEU A 56 -9.76 -0.52 -5.14
CA LEU A 56 -8.87 -1.51 -5.74
C LEU A 56 -9.14 -2.94 -5.23
N SER A 57 -9.52 -3.08 -3.95
CA SER A 57 -9.83 -4.35 -3.31
C SER A 57 -11.34 -4.68 -3.34
N SER A 58 -11.66 -5.97 -3.30
CA SER A 58 -13.04 -6.47 -3.18
C SER A 58 -13.47 -6.78 -1.74
N ASN A 59 -12.51 -6.95 -0.84
CA ASN A 59 -12.70 -7.28 0.58
C ASN A 59 -11.90 -6.35 1.52
N GLY A 60 -11.27 -5.31 0.99
CA GLY A 60 -10.50 -4.34 1.75
C GLY A 60 -11.24 -3.02 1.93
N PHE A 61 -11.22 -2.48 3.14
CA PHE A 61 -11.70 -1.14 3.46
C PHE A 61 -10.54 -0.30 3.97
N PHE A 62 -10.17 0.73 3.22
CA PHE A 62 -9.16 1.67 3.69
C PHE A 62 -9.76 2.55 4.79
N SER A 63 -9.11 2.57 5.95
CA SER A 63 -9.45 3.50 7.03
C SER A 63 -8.62 4.78 6.93
N ASN A 64 -7.40 4.69 6.40
CA ASN A 64 -6.54 5.85 6.16
C ASN A 64 -5.67 5.68 4.91
N TYR A 65 -5.46 6.76 4.19
CA TYR A 65 -4.42 6.89 3.17
C TYR A 65 -3.99 8.35 3.04
N ALA A 66 -2.76 8.64 3.45
CA ALA A 66 -2.12 9.92 3.30
C ALA A 66 -0.69 9.74 2.78
N LEU A 67 -0.41 10.35 1.63
CA LEU A 67 0.91 10.36 1.02
C LEU A 67 1.36 11.81 0.86
N THR A 68 2.50 12.15 1.44
CA THR A 68 3.14 13.46 1.24
C THR A 68 4.44 13.27 0.45
N ASN A 69 5.23 14.34 0.34
CA ASN A 69 6.56 14.22 -0.26
C ASN A 69 7.56 13.46 0.64
N ALA A 70 7.29 13.29 1.93
CA ALA A 70 8.20 12.65 2.88
C ALA A 70 7.59 11.47 3.62
N THR A 71 6.26 11.41 3.73
CA THR A 71 5.56 10.46 4.59
C THR A 71 4.60 9.57 3.81
N LEU A 72 4.35 8.37 4.35
CA LEU A 72 3.24 7.50 4.00
C LEU A 72 2.55 7.04 5.28
N ASP A 73 1.25 7.30 5.37
CA ASP A 73 0.37 6.71 6.37
C ASP A 73 -0.76 5.97 5.64
N PHE A 74 -0.81 4.66 5.86
CA PHE A 74 -1.70 3.74 5.18
C PHE A 74 -2.30 2.81 6.23
N SER A 75 -3.62 2.65 6.22
CA SER A 75 -4.31 1.67 7.06
C SER A 75 -5.49 1.06 6.31
N ILE A 76 -5.60 -0.26 6.36
CA ILE A 76 -6.62 -1.04 5.66
C ILE A 76 -7.13 -2.18 6.53
N ASP A 77 -8.45 -2.31 6.58
CA ASP A 77 -9.13 -3.46 7.15
C ASP A 77 -9.37 -4.50 6.05
N VAL A 78 -8.92 -5.73 6.29
CA VAL A 78 -9.12 -6.87 5.40
C VAL A 78 -10.16 -7.79 6.01
N TYR A 79 -11.25 -7.96 5.28
CA TYR A 79 -12.34 -8.87 5.64
C TYR A 79 -12.13 -10.20 4.92
N GLU A 80 -12.69 -11.29 5.46
CA GLU A 80 -12.56 -12.63 4.87
C GLU A 80 -13.00 -12.66 3.39
N ASN A 81 -14.08 -11.95 3.06
CA ASN A 81 -14.63 -11.87 1.73
C ASN A 81 -15.45 -10.59 1.53
N LYS A 82 -15.93 -10.38 0.30
CA LYS A 82 -16.76 -9.22 -0.06
C LYS A 82 -18.08 -9.13 0.71
N GLN A 83 -18.67 -10.24 1.11
CA GLN A 83 -19.92 -10.24 1.87
C GLN A 83 -19.67 -9.76 3.31
N ALA A 84 -18.63 -10.28 3.97
CA ALA A 84 -18.20 -9.84 5.29
C ALA A 84 -17.88 -8.32 5.33
N LEU A 85 -17.28 -7.78 4.27
CA LEU A 85 -17.07 -6.34 4.12
C LEU A 85 -18.40 -5.56 4.09
N LYS A 86 -19.40 -6.03 3.32
CA LYS A 86 -20.71 -5.35 3.23
C LYS A 86 -21.48 -5.37 4.55
N GLU A 87 -21.32 -6.45 5.30
CA GLU A 87 -21.96 -6.64 6.61
C GLU A 87 -21.16 -5.97 7.73
N HIS A 88 -20.01 -5.36 7.43
CA HIS A 88 -19.10 -4.79 8.41
C HIS A 88 -18.76 -5.78 9.54
N SER A 89 -18.46 -7.03 9.16
CA SER A 89 -18.14 -8.10 10.10
C SER A 89 -17.06 -7.66 11.12
N GLU A 90 -17.25 -8.06 12.38
CA GLU A 90 -16.26 -7.84 13.44
C GLU A 90 -14.98 -8.65 13.19
N VAL A 91 -15.09 -9.77 12.45
CA VAL A 91 -13.96 -10.60 12.06
C VAL A 91 -13.24 -9.95 10.87
N ARG A 92 -12.25 -9.13 11.20
CA ARG A 92 -11.33 -8.50 10.24
C ARG A 92 -9.90 -8.44 10.79
N GLN A 93 -8.95 -8.20 9.90
CA GLN A 93 -7.57 -7.90 10.27
C GLN A 93 -7.21 -6.52 9.74
N THR A 94 -6.82 -5.62 10.62
CA THR A 94 -6.27 -4.31 10.24
C THR A 94 -4.79 -4.45 9.92
N TYR A 95 -4.38 -3.89 8.79
CA TYR A 95 -2.98 -3.72 8.41
C TYR A 95 -2.63 -2.25 8.29
N PHE A 96 -1.40 -1.87 8.65
CA PHE A 96 -0.93 -0.49 8.52
C PHE A 96 0.50 -0.41 7.99
N VAL A 97 0.85 0.72 7.38
CA VAL A 97 2.22 1.13 7.07
C VAL A 97 2.37 2.57 7.51
N LYS A 98 3.44 2.86 8.24
CA LYS A 98 3.79 4.23 8.63
C LYS A 98 5.26 4.51 8.34
N ILE A 99 5.49 5.47 7.46
CA ILE A 99 6.81 6.02 7.14
C ILE A 99 6.75 7.50 7.47
N GLU A 100 7.52 7.92 8.48
CA GLU A 100 7.63 9.32 8.87
C GLU A 100 8.61 10.08 7.97
N GLN A 101 9.62 9.39 7.42
CA GLN A 101 10.55 9.99 6.48
C GLN A 101 11.07 8.97 5.47
N PHE A 102 10.76 9.14 4.19
CA PHE A 102 11.38 8.38 3.10
C PHE A 102 12.90 8.68 2.97
N PRO A 103 13.71 7.76 2.39
CA PRO A 103 15.15 8.00 2.19
C PRO A 103 15.44 9.17 1.23
N SER A 104 14.48 9.49 0.36
CA SER A 104 14.45 10.67 -0.49
C SER A 104 13.02 11.22 -0.52
N ARG A 105 12.84 12.53 -0.76
CA ARG A 105 11.49 13.04 -1.00
C ARG A 105 10.95 12.53 -2.33
N ILE A 106 9.63 12.33 -2.39
CA ILE A 106 8.92 11.91 -3.59
C ILE A 106 7.93 12.98 -4.05
N ASN A 107 7.50 12.92 -5.30
CA ASN A 107 6.38 13.70 -5.81
C ASN A 107 5.07 12.93 -5.56
N PRO A 108 4.26 13.31 -4.55
CA PRO A 108 3.01 12.63 -4.26
C PRO A 108 1.97 12.83 -5.38
N GLU A 109 2.05 13.93 -6.13
CA GLU A 109 1.11 14.19 -7.21
C GLU A 109 1.32 13.26 -8.40
N SER A 110 2.56 12.84 -8.66
CA SER A 110 2.86 11.89 -9.73
C SER A 110 2.82 10.44 -9.26
N ALA A 111 2.46 10.18 -8.00
CA ALA A 111 2.49 8.83 -7.45
C ALA A 111 1.33 7.99 -8.02
N GLU A 112 1.65 6.77 -8.42
CA GLU A 112 0.72 5.77 -8.89
C GLU A 112 0.54 4.72 -7.79
N PHE A 113 -0.71 4.42 -7.46
CA PHE A 113 -1.06 3.41 -6.47
C PHE A 113 -1.94 2.34 -7.12
N GLU A 114 -1.43 1.12 -7.21
CA GLU A 114 -2.06 0.03 -7.94
C GLU A 114 -2.23 -1.21 -7.06
N LEU A 115 -3.23 -2.03 -7.36
CA LEU A 115 -3.34 -3.37 -6.79
C LEU A 115 -3.07 -4.41 -7.86
N VAL A 116 -2.02 -5.21 -7.63
CA VAL A 116 -1.61 -6.29 -8.51
C VAL A 116 -1.92 -7.64 -7.86
N GLU A 117 -2.26 -8.61 -8.69
CA GLU A 117 -2.50 -10.00 -8.29
C GLU A 117 -1.40 -10.84 -8.94
N ALA A 118 -0.60 -11.53 -8.13
CA ALA A 118 0.39 -12.46 -8.64
C ALA A 118 -0.27 -13.77 -9.07
N ASP A 119 0.45 -14.61 -9.84
CA ASP A 119 -0.05 -15.91 -10.31
C ASP A 119 -0.50 -16.84 -9.16
N SER A 120 0.08 -16.66 -7.97
CA SER A 120 -0.33 -17.33 -6.73
C SER A 120 -1.73 -16.96 -6.22
N GLY A 121 -2.38 -15.92 -6.77
CA GLY A 121 -3.61 -15.31 -6.26
C GLY A 121 -3.40 -14.28 -5.15
N ASN A 122 -2.18 -14.14 -4.62
CA ASN A 122 -1.87 -13.12 -3.64
C ASN A 122 -1.91 -11.72 -4.27
N CYS A 123 -2.56 -10.79 -3.59
CA CYS A 123 -2.65 -9.41 -4.01
C CYS A 123 -1.69 -8.50 -3.23
N TYR A 124 -1.12 -7.52 -3.91
CA TYR A 124 -0.15 -6.57 -3.35
C TYR A 124 -0.44 -5.16 -3.84
N PHE A 125 -0.20 -4.16 -3.00
CA PHE A 125 -0.21 -2.78 -3.45
C PHE A 125 1.16 -2.39 -4.00
N LEU A 126 1.18 -1.71 -5.13
CA LEU A 126 2.37 -1.06 -5.66
C LEU A 126 2.21 0.45 -5.52
N LEU A 127 3.15 1.10 -4.84
CA LEU A 127 3.31 2.55 -4.84
C LEU A 127 4.52 2.88 -5.70
N THR A 128 4.27 3.57 -6.82
CA THR A 128 5.30 4.02 -7.74
C THR A 128 5.38 5.53 -7.70
N ALA A 129 6.55 6.10 -7.41
CA ALA A 129 6.71 7.54 -7.24
C ALA A 129 8.02 8.05 -7.86
N ILE A 130 8.04 9.34 -8.20
CA ILE A 130 9.22 10.05 -8.69
C ILE A 130 9.95 10.68 -7.52
N LYS A 131 11.26 10.50 -7.41
CA LYS A 131 12.07 11.17 -6.39
C LYS A 131 12.30 12.64 -6.76
N LEU A 132 12.25 13.52 -5.77
CA LEU A 132 12.48 14.96 -5.91
C LEU A 132 13.91 15.37 -5.56
N ASP A 133 14.58 14.60 -4.70
CA ASP A 133 15.95 14.84 -4.27
C ASP A 133 16.67 13.51 -3.98
N ASN A 134 17.93 13.61 -3.52
CA ASN A 134 18.76 12.46 -3.13
C ASN A 134 18.68 11.31 -4.14
N LEU A 135 18.78 11.64 -5.44
CA LEU A 135 18.59 10.70 -6.54
C LEU A 135 19.63 9.58 -6.57
N ASN A 136 20.77 9.81 -5.92
CA ASN A 136 21.84 8.84 -5.75
C ASN A 136 21.56 7.83 -4.63
N THR A 137 20.58 8.09 -3.75
CA THR A 137 20.18 7.14 -2.70
C THR A 137 19.39 6.01 -3.33
N ASN A 138 19.98 4.82 -3.40
CA ASN A 138 19.28 3.61 -3.82
C ASN A 138 18.44 3.07 -2.65
N TRP A 139 17.12 3.14 -2.77
CA TRP A 139 16.20 2.72 -1.71
C TRP A 139 16.26 1.22 -1.44
N LYS A 140 16.62 0.41 -2.44
CA LYS A 140 16.76 -1.04 -2.26
C LYS A 140 17.97 -1.38 -1.41
N GLU A 141 19.08 -0.70 -1.63
CA GLU A 141 20.29 -0.83 -0.81
C GLU A 141 20.02 -0.27 0.60
N PHE A 142 19.45 0.93 0.70
CA PHE A 142 19.05 1.52 1.98
C PHE A 142 18.18 0.56 2.81
N GLN A 143 17.16 -0.04 2.20
CA GLN A 143 16.30 -1.00 2.89
C GLN A 143 17.05 -2.28 3.28
N ALA A 144 17.97 -2.77 2.45
CA ALA A 144 18.76 -3.96 2.77
C ALA A 144 19.68 -3.71 3.97
N ASP A 145 20.26 -2.51 4.07
CA ASP A 145 21.20 -2.15 5.14
C ASP A 145 20.50 -1.84 6.47
N HIS A 146 19.30 -1.26 6.42
CA HIS A 146 18.60 -0.77 7.62
C HIS A 146 17.35 -1.58 7.99
N GLY A 147 16.89 -2.48 7.13
CA GLY A 147 15.66 -3.26 7.33
C GLY A 147 14.36 -2.45 7.23
N THR A 148 14.43 -1.16 6.88
CA THR A 148 13.29 -0.24 6.83
C THR A 148 13.44 0.76 5.69
N LEU A 149 12.32 1.36 5.27
CA LEU A 149 12.29 2.53 4.38
C LEU A 149 12.04 3.84 5.14
N ASP A 150 11.89 3.78 6.46
CA ASP A 150 11.72 4.96 7.29
C ASP A 150 13.08 5.44 7.80
N ALA A 151 13.61 6.46 7.14
CA ALA A 151 14.88 7.09 7.48
C ALA A 151 14.88 7.79 8.84
N SER A 152 13.72 8.03 9.44
CA SER A 152 13.65 8.55 10.82
C SER A 152 13.98 7.48 11.88
N LYS A 153 14.01 6.20 11.49
CA LYS A 153 14.31 5.05 12.36
C LYS A 153 15.75 4.55 12.23
N VAL A 154 16.58 5.27 11.47
CA VAL A 154 17.96 4.90 11.11
C VAL A 154 18.97 5.86 11.74
#